data_AF-A0A0E0E4N6-F1
#
_entry.id   AF-A0A0E0E4N6-F1
#
_cell.length_a   1.000
_cell.length_b   1.000
_cell.length_c   1.000
_cell.angle_alpha   90.00
_cell.angle_beta   90.00
_cell.angle_gamma   90.00
#
_symmetry.space_group_name_H-M   'P 1'
#
loop_
_entity.id
_entity.type
_entity.pdbx_description
1 polymer ?
#
loop_
_entity_poly.entity_id
_entity_poly.type
_entity_poly.pdbx_seq_one_letter_code
_entity_poly.pdbx_strand_id
1 'polypeptide(L)'
;MNGRRPIKSPANHPSFGLGWAVGSQPLFLALFISFILGTAYSINLPFLRWKRSAVVAALCILAVRAVIVQLAFFLHIQASLLRPAVFTRPLIFATAFMTFFSVVIALFKDIPDIEGDRIFGIKSFSVRLGQKKVFWICVGLLEMAYCVAILMGATSACLWSKYATVVGHAILAAILWNRSRSIDLTSKTTITSFYMFIWKSLLLTEEEGNGVRDHCRILEMRVMEFYATYG
;
A
#
# COMPACT_ATOMS: atom_id res chain seq x y z
N MET A 1 31.91 -45.01 -10.08
CA MET A 1 32.44 -43.79 -10.72
C MET A 1 31.53 -43.50 -11.90
N ASN A 2 30.74 -42.44 -12.03
CA ASN A 2 30.98 -41.03 -11.78
C ASN A 2 29.60 -40.34 -11.68
N GLY A 3 29.19 -39.91 -10.47
CA GLY A 3 27.95 -39.17 -10.27
C GLY A 3 28.18 -37.68 -10.53
N ARG A 4 27.91 -37.21 -11.75
CA ARG A 4 27.85 -35.77 -12.03
C ARG A 4 26.50 -35.23 -11.57
N ARG A 5 26.50 -34.52 -10.45
CA ARG A 5 25.37 -33.69 -10.01
C ARG A 5 25.04 -32.65 -11.10
N PRO A 6 23.76 -32.42 -11.44
CA PRO A 6 23.41 -31.30 -12.30
C PRO A 6 23.78 -30.00 -11.57
N ILE A 7 24.52 -29.15 -12.27
CA ILE A 7 24.87 -27.80 -11.84
C ILE A 7 23.55 -27.05 -11.66
N LYS A 8 23.21 -26.71 -10.42
CA LYS A 8 22.11 -25.77 -10.13
C LYS A 8 22.43 -24.47 -10.86
N SER A 9 21.58 -24.08 -11.81
CA SER A 9 21.65 -22.73 -12.36
C SER A 9 21.51 -21.71 -11.22
N PRO A 10 22.21 -20.57 -11.30
CA PRO A 10 22.03 -19.51 -10.31
C PRO A 10 20.56 -19.11 -10.28
N ALA A 11 20.03 -18.93 -9.08
CA ALA A 11 18.66 -18.54 -8.84
C ALA A 11 18.38 -17.19 -9.53
N ASN A 12 17.68 -17.24 -10.66
CA ASN A 12 17.13 -16.07 -11.30
C ASN A 12 16.05 -15.53 -10.36
N HIS A 13 16.34 -14.46 -9.62
CA HIS A 13 15.30 -13.73 -8.90
C HIS A 13 14.32 -13.15 -9.95
N PRO A 14 13.07 -13.63 -10.03
CA PRO A 14 12.18 -13.34 -11.15
C PRO A 14 11.81 -11.84 -11.27
N SER A 15 11.94 -11.07 -10.18
CA SER A 15 11.67 -9.63 -10.14
C SER A 15 12.72 -8.78 -10.85
N PHE A 16 14.01 -9.11 -10.75
CA PHE A 16 15.08 -8.37 -11.42
C PHE A 16 15.12 -8.63 -12.92
N GLY A 17 14.82 -9.86 -13.33
CA GLY A 17 14.66 -10.21 -14.74
C GLY A 17 13.51 -9.45 -15.41
N LEU A 18 12.40 -9.25 -14.67
CA LEU A 18 11.25 -8.50 -15.17
C LEU A 18 11.57 -6.99 -15.34
N GLY A 19 12.27 -6.39 -14.37
CA GLY A 19 12.70 -4.98 -14.47
C GLY A 19 13.67 -4.72 -15.63
N TRP A 20 14.58 -5.67 -15.89
CA TRP A 20 15.48 -5.62 -17.04
C TRP A 20 14.74 -5.83 -18.36
N ALA A 21 13.78 -6.76 -18.41
CA ALA A 21 12.99 -7.05 -19.61
C ALA A 21 12.01 -5.92 -20.00
N VAL A 22 11.51 -5.15 -19.03
CA VAL A 22 10.63 -3.98 -19.27
C VAL A 22 11.41 -2.76 -19.77
N GLY A 23 12.74 -2.74 -19.65
CA GLY A 23 13.60 -1.68 -20.18
C GLY A 23 13.44 -0.29 -19.52
N SER A 24 12.62 -0.17 -18.47
CA SER A 24 12.37 1.11 -17.80
C SER A 24 13.30 1.31 -16.61
N GLN A 25 14.11 2.37 -16.68
CA GLN A 25 14.95 2.86 -15.58
C GLN A 25 14.17 3.12 -14.27
N PRO A 26 12.99 3.76 -14.25
CA PRO A 26 12.30 4.07 -12.99
C PRO A 26 11.76 2.82 -12.26
N LEU A 27 11.18 1.84 -12.95
CA LEU A 27 10.79 0.58 -12.29
C LEU A 27 11.99 -0.22 -11.81
N PHE A 28 13.08 -0.26 -12.58
CA PHE A 28 14.29 -0.95 -12.15
C PHE A 28 14.85 -0.34 -10.86
N LEU A 29 14.91 1.00 -10.78
CA LEU A 29 15.36 1.70 -9.58
C LEU A 29 14.44 1.42 -8.39
N ALA A 30 13.12 1.42 -8.58
CA ALA A 30 12.16 1.09 -7.53
C ALA A 30 12.35 -0.34 -7.01
N LEU A 31 12.54 -1.32 -7.90
CA LEU A 31 12.80 -2.71 -7.54
C LEU A 31 14.14 -2.86 -6.80
N PHE A 32 15.16 -2.13 -7.25
CA PHE A 32 16.47 -2.14 -6.61
C PHE A 32 16.45 -1.53 -5.21
N ILE A 33 15.78 -0.39 -5.02
CA ILE A 33 15.59 0.25 -3.71
C ILE A 33 14.79 -0.69 -2.80
N SER A 34 13.70 -1.28 -3.29
CA SER A 34 12.89 -2.25 -2.53
C SER A 34 13.71 -3.46 -2.10
N PHE A 35 14.59 -3.96 -2.97
CA PHE A 35 15.52 -5.03 -2.65
C PHE A 35 16.52 -4.63 -1.57
N ILE A 36 17.18 -3.47 -1.70
CA ILE A 36 18.12 -2.97 -0.68
C ILE A 36 17.42 -2.81 0.67
N LEU A 37 16.24 -2.19 0.73
CA LEU A 37 15.49 -2.01 1.97
C LEU A 37 15.05 -3.36 2.56
N GLY A 38 14.59 -4.30 1.72
CA GLY A 38 14.22 -5.66 2.15
C GLY A 38 15.41 -6.47 2.68
N THR A 39 16.57 -6.33 2.05
CA THR A 39 17.83 -6.96 2.48
C THR A 39 18.36 -6.32 3.76
N ALA A 40 18.35 -4.99 3.87
CA ALA A 40 18.72 -4.26 5.08
C ALA A 40 17.80 -4.60 6.27
N TYR A 41 16.52 -4.88 6.02
CA TYR A 41 15.59 -5.37 7.04
C TYR A 41 15.89 -6.83 7.46
N SER A 42 16.36 -7.67 6.54
CA SER A 42 16.49 -9.12 6.74
C SER A 42 17.84 -9.53 7.35
N ILE A 43 18.92 -8.82 7.04
CA ILE A 43 20.27 -9.12 7.53
C ILE A 43 20.47 -8.53 8.93
N ASN A 44 20.82 -9.39 9.89
CA ASN A 44 21.20 -8.98 11.25
C ASN A 44 22.64 -8.43 11.25
N LEU A 45 22.82 -7.18 10.83
CA LEU A 45 24.08 -6.45 11.01
C LEU A 45 24.17 -5.92 12.46
N PRO A 46 25.34 -5.99 13.12
CA PRO A 46 25.51 -5.67 14.55
C PRO A 46 25.16 -4.21 14.93
N PHE A 47 25.08 -3.30 13.95
CA PHE A 47 24.71 -1.89 14.16
C PHE A 47 23.28 -1.52 13.72
N LEU A 48 22.53 -2.43 13.10
CA LEU A 48 21.18 -2.17 12.57
C LEU A 48 20.18 -3.22 13.08
N ARG A 49 19.73 -3.07 14.33
CA ARG A 49 18.70 -3.93 14.96
C ARG A 49 17.28 -3.58 14.50
N TRP A 50 17.05 -3.34 13.20
CA TRP A 50 15.75 -2.92 12.66
C TRP A 50 14.63 -3.95 12.84
N LYS A 51 14.97 -5.24 12.93
CA LYS A 51 14.04 -6.34 13.24
C LYS A 51 13.29 -6.17 14.57
N ARG A 52 13.80 -5.33 15.49
CA ARG A 52 13.17 -5.04 16.79
C ARG A 52 12.15 -3.89 16.70
N SER A 53 12.16 -3.09 15.64
CA SER A 53 11.27 -1.94 15.49
C SER A 53 10.19 -2.21 14.45
N ALA A 54 8.99 -2.55 14.94
CA ALA A 54 7.76 -2.63 14.16
C ALA A 54 7.49 -1.34 13.35
N VAL A 55 7.94 -0.18 13.86
CA VAL A 55 7.79 1.14 13.25
C VAL A 55 8.72 1.32 12.05
N VAL A 56 9.98 0.89 12.14
CA VAL A 56 10.93 0.98 11.01
C VAL A 56 10.49 0.07 9.87
N ALA A 57 10.00 -1.13 10.19
CA ALA A 57 9.43 -2.03 9.19
C ALA A 57 8.20 -1.41 8.50
N ALA A 58 7.31 -0.78 9.27
CA ALA A 58 6.17 -0.05 8.71
C ALA A 58 6.65 1.08 7.80
N LEU A 59 7.48 2.01 8.28
CA LEU A 59 8.01 3.14 7.51
C LEU A 59 8.72 2.72 6.22
N CYS A 60 9.45 1.61 6.25
CA CYS A 60 10.10 1.00 5.11
C CYS A 60 9.07 0.55 4.05
N ILE A 61 8.04 -0.18 4.48
CA ILE A 61 6.93 -0.58 3.61
C ILE A 61 6.18 0.66 3.09
N LEU A 62 5.97 1.69 3.93
CA LEU A 62 5.29 2.92 3.53
C LEU A 62 6.08 3.68 2.47
N ALA A 63 7.39 3.88 2.67
CA ALA A 63 8.25 4.59 1.73
C ALA A 63 8.30 3.89 0.37
N VAL A 64 8.43 2.55 0.38
CA VAL A 64 8.44 1.76 -0.85
C VAL A 64 7.09 1.81 -1.55
N ARG A 65 6.01 1.46 -0.84
CA ARG A 65 4.70 1.24 -1.46
C ARG A 65 3.96 2.55 -1.75
N ALA A 66 3.94 3.49 -0.81
CA ALA A 66 3.16 4.72 -0.93
C ALA A 66 3.83 5.80 -1.79
N VAL A 67 5.17 5.77 -1.92
CA VAL A 67 5.92 6.84 -2.59
C VAL A 67 6.73 6.30 -3.77
N ILE A 68 7.65 5.36 -3.54
CA ILE A 68 8.59 4.91 -4.58
C ILE A 68 7.86 4.21 -5.72
N VAL A 69 6.96 3.26 -5.42
CA VAL A 69 6.19 2.54 -6.43
C VAL A 69 5.31 3.51 -7.22
N GLN A 70 4.63 4.44 -6.54
CA GLN A 70 3.74 5.40 -7.20
C GLN A 70 4.48 6.32 -8.17
N LEU A 71 5.63 6.86 -7.75
CA LEU A 71 6.49 7.69 -8.58
C LEU A 71 7.10 6.89 -9.74
N ALA A 72 7.49 5.64 -9.50
CA ALA A 72 8.11 4.81 -10.53
C ALA A 72 7.13 4.48 -11.67
N PHE A 73 5.88 4.12 -11.35
CA PHE A 73 4.84 3.91 -12.37
C PHE A 73 4.52 5.20 -13.12
N PHE A 74 4.43 6.33 -12.42
CA PHE A 74 4.20 7.62 -13.07
C PHE A 74 5.33 7.97 -14.04
N LEU A 75 6.58 7.91 -13.59
CA LEU A 75 7.75 8.21 -14.42
C LEU A 75 7.88 7.25 -15.60
N HIS A 76 7.52 5.98 -15.41
CA HIS A 76 7.48 5.00 -16.50
C HIS A 76 6.50 5.39 -17.59
N ILE A 77 5.27 5.75 -17.21
CA ILE A 77 4.24 6.14 -18.17
C ILE A 77 4.62 7.43 -18.88
N GLN A 78 5.12 8.44 -18.15
CA GLN A 78 5.58 9.69 -18.76
C GLN A 78 6.74 9.45 -19.75
N ALA A 79 7.70 8.60 -19.39
CA ALA A 79 8.80 8.22 -20.27
C ALA A 79 8.31 7.46 -21.51
N SER A 80 7.38 6.52 -21.36
CA SER A 80 6.78 5.76 -22.47
C SER A 80 5.95 6.63 -23.41
N LEU A 81 5.35 7.70 -22.91
CA LEU A 81 4.58 8.68 -23.69
C LEU A 81 5.43 9.88 -24.19
N LEU A 82 6.73 9.89 -23.93
CA LEU A 82 7.66 10.99 -24.27
C LEU A 82 7.21 12.36 -23.74
N ARG A 83 6.55 12.38 -22.58
CA ARG A 83 6.02 13.59 -21.93
C ARG A 83 6.93 14.03 -20.79
N PRO A 84 7.01 15.35 -20.50
CA PRO A 84 7.78 15.83 -19.36
C PRO A 84 7.17 15.35 -18.04
N ALA A 85 8.03 14.97 -17.09
CA ALA A 85 7.63 14.50 -15.76
C ALA A 85 7.18 15.66 -14.86
N VAL A 86 6.01 16.22 -15.15
CA VAL A 86 5.37 17.28 -14.35
C VAL A 86 4.42 16.64 -13.34
N PHE A 87 4.56 16.95 -12.05
CA PHE A 87 3.68 16.40 -11.01
C PHE A 87 2.22 16.77 -11.24
N THR A 88 1.40 15.77 -11.56
CA THR A 88 -0.03 15.94 -11.83
C THR A 88 -0.85 15.88 -10.54
N ARG A 89 -2.03 16.52 -10.53
CA ARG A 89 -2.97 16.45 -9.39
C ARG A 89 -3.32 15.01 -8.98
N PRO A 90 -3.56 14.06 -9.91
CA PRO A 90 -3.83 12.66 -9.57
C PRO A 90 -2.66 11.96 -8.90
N LEU A 91 -1.41 12.23 -9.30
CA LEU A 91 -0.23 11.67 -8.66
C LEU A 91 -0.09 12.18 -7.22
N ILE A 92 -0.26 13.47 -7.00
CA ILE A 92 -0.21 14.08 -5.66
C ILE A 92 -1.31 13.46 -4.79
N PHE A 93 -2.53 13.36 -5.32
CA PHE A 93 -3.66 12.75 -4.63
C PHE A 93 -3.40 11.29 -4.27
N ALA A 94 -2.97 10.45 -5.22
CA ALA A 94 -2.67 9.04 -4.99
C ALA A 94 -1.56 8.86 -3.95
N THR A 95 -0.46 9.61 -4.08
CA THR A 95 0.67 9.56 -3.14
C THR A 95 0.22 9.97 -1.72
N ALA A 96 -0.56 11.05 -1.60
CA ALA A 96 -1.08 11.52 -0.32
C ALA A 96 -2.06 10.52 0.31
N PHE A 97 -3.00 9.99 -0.49
CA PHE A 97 -3.98 8.99 -0.04
C PHE A 97 -3.27 7.72 0.45
N MET A 98 -2.33 7.19 -0.33
CA MET A 98 -1.56 5.99 0.03
C MET A 98 -0.70 6.21 1.28
N THR A 99 -0.08 7.38 1.41
CA THR A 99 0.72 7.73 2.60
C THR A 99 -0.14 7.83 3.84
N PHE A 100 -1.32 8.44 3.73
CA PHE A 100 -2.25 8.57 4.85
C PHE A 100 -2.81 7.21 5.29
N PHE A 101 -3.28 6.39 4.34
CA PHE A 101 -3.82 5.06 4.62
C PHE A 101 -2.77 4.16 5.28
N SER A 102 -1.53 4.29 4.84
CA SER A 102 -0.35 3.63 5.39
C SER A 102 -0.10 3.95 6.88
N VAL A 103 -0.25 5.22 7.28
CA VAL A 103 -0.16 5.62 8.70
C VAL A 103 -1.28 4.96 9.51
N VAL A 104 -2.52 4.94 8.99
CA VAL A 104 -3.64 4.32 9.70
C VAL A 104 -3.43 2.82 9.88
N ILE A 105 -2.91 2.12 8.87
CA ILE A 105 -2.55 0.70 8.99
C ILE A 105 -1.50 0.47 10.08
N ALA A 106 -0.48 1.34 10.15
CA ALA A 106 0.55 1.24 11.18
C ALA A 106 -0.05 1.41 12.59
N LEU A 107 -0.97 2.36 12.78
CA LEU A 107 -1.69 2.52 14.04
C LEU A 107 -2.58 1.31 14.35
N PHE A 108 -3.22 0.73 13.32
CA PHE A 108 -4.12 -0.40 13.49
C PHE A 108 -3.40 -1.69 13.88
N LYS A 109 -2.18 -1.89 13.37
CA LYS A 109 -1.30 -3.01 13.74
C LYS A 109 -1.05 -3.07 15.25
N ASP A 110 -0.94 -1.93 15.91
CA ASP A 110 -0.62 -1.88 17.34
C ASP A 110 -1.83 -2.22 18.23
N ILE A 111 -3.05 -2.31 17.69
CA ILE A 111 -4.28 -2.64 18.44
C ILE A 111 -4.27 -4.08 18.99
N PRO A 112 -4.03 -5.14 18.20
CA PRO A 112 -3.96 -6.52 18.73
C PRO A 112 -2.77 -6.75 19.68
N ASP A 113 -1.75 -5.90 19.61
CA ASP A 113 -0.49 -6.04 20.37
C ASP A 113 -0.52 -5.35 21.76
N ILE A 114 -1.57 -4.60 22.09
CA ILE A 114 -1.70 -3.84 23.36
C ILE A 114 -1.40 -4.67 24.61
N GLU A 115 -1.92 -5.91 24.67
CA GLU A 115 -1.74 -6.76 25.85
C GLU A 115 -0.28 -7.19 26.01
N GLY A 116 0.40 -7.49 24.90
CA GLY A 116 1.82 -7.80 24.90
C GLY A 116 2.64 -6.59 25.32
N ASP A 117 2.37 -5.43 24.72
CA ASP A 117 3.03 -4.17 25.05
C ASP A 117 2.89 -3.83 26.54
N ARG A 118 1.71 -4.06 27.13
CA ARG A 118 1.46 -3.84 28.57
C ARG A 118 2.31 -4.75 29.44
N ILE A 119 2.40 -6.04 29.12
CA ILE A 119 3.21 -7.03 29.86
C ILE A 119 4.71 -6.69 29.78
N PHE A 120 5.19 -6.22 28.62
CA PHE A 120 6.58 -5.83 28.41
C PHE A 120 6.90 -4.38 28.81
N GLY A 121 5.94 -3.64 29.37
CA GLY A 121 6.13 -2.25 29.81
C GLY A 121 6.32 -1.22 28.68
N ILE A 122 5.94 -1.56 27.44
CA ILE A 122 6.02 -0.68 26.28
C ILE A 122 4.83 0.29 26.29
N LYS A 123 5.11 1.59 26.32
CA LYS A 123 4.07 2.64 26.33
C LYS A 123 3.65 3.05 24.92
N SER A 124 3.08 2.14 24.13
CA SER A 124 2.57 2.45 22.80
C SER A 124 1.34 3.36 22.84
N PHE A 125 1.01 4.00 21.70
CA PHE A 125 -0.16 4.90 21.58
C PHE A 125 -1.45 4.18 21.99
N SER A 126 -1.59 2.93 21.54
CA SER A 126 -2.69 2.03 21.84
C SER A 126 -2.79 1.66 23.32
N VAL A 127 -1.66 1.50 24.02
CA VAL A 127 -1.60 1.27 25.48
C VAL A 127 -2.04 2.52 26.26
N ARG A 128 -1.68 3.73 25.81
CA ARG A 128 -1.98 4.99 26.53
C ARG A 128 -3.44 5.42 26.39
N LEU A 129 -4.01 5.33 25.18
CA LEU A 129 -5.38 5.77 24.89
C LEU A 129 -6.43 4.68 25.12
N GLY A 130 -6.01 3.42 25.05
CA GLY A 130 -6.89 2.28 25.14
C GLY A 130 -7.44 1.84 23.78
N GLN A 131 -7.62 0.53 23.66
CA GLN A 131 -7.95 -0.17 22.42
C GLN A 131 -9.17 0.40 21.70
N LYS A 132 -10.28 0.60 22.42
CA LYS A 132 -11.55 1.09 21.83
C LYS A 132 -11.41 2.49 21.24
N LYS A 133 -10.69 3.39 21.92
CA LYS A 133 -10.49 4.77 21.42
C LYS A 133 -9.63 4.77 20.16
N VAL A 134 -8.52 4.04 20.17
CA VAL A 134 -7.63 3.95 19.00
C VAL A 134 -8.33 3.31 17.81
N PHE A 135 -9.12 2.25 18.02
CA PHE A 135 -9.94 1.65 16.97
C PHE A 135 -10.85 2.68 16.28
N TRP A 136 -11.62 3.44 17.05
CA TRP A 136 -12.54 4.45 16.49
C TRP A 136 -11.81 5.64 15.85
N ILE A 137 -10.65 6.04 16.38
CA ILE A 137 -9.77 7.03 15.73
C ILE A 137 -9.34 6.52 14.36
N CYS A 138 -8.86 5.28 14.25
CA CYS A 138 -8.44 4.72 12.97
C CYS A 138 -9.61 4.62 11.97
N VAL A 139 -10.78 4.16 12.41
CA VAL A 139 -11.99 4.13 11.55
C VAL A 139 -12.35 5.54 11.09
N GLY A 140 -12.37 6.52 11.98
CA GLY A 140 -12.67 7.91 11.63
C GLY A 140 -11.65 8.51 10.64
N LEU A 141 -10.36 8.21 10.80
CA LEU A 141 -9.34 8.64 9.86
C LEU A 141 -9.55 8.01 8.47
N LEU A 142 -9.87 6.71 8.39
CA LEU A 142 -10.16 6.04 7.12
C LEU A 142 -11.41 6.59 6.43
N GLU A 143 -12.50 6.83 7.18
CA GLU A 143 -13.71 7.47 6.66
C GLU A 143 -13.39 8.86 6.09
N MET A 144 -12.63 9.67 6.82
CA MET A 144 -12.17 10.98 6.35
C MET A 144 -11.36 10.89 5.05
N ALA A 145 -10.49 9.88 4.92
CA ALA A 145 -9.73 9.65 3.69
C ALA A 145 -10.64 9.32 2.51
N TYR A 146 -11.63 8.46 2.70
CA TYR A 146 -12.63 8.17 1.67
C TYR A 146 -13.48 9.39 1.32
N CYS A 147 -13.89 10.20 2.30
CA CYS A 147 -14.59 11.46 2.05
C CYS A 147 -13.75 12.42 1.18
N VAL A 148 -12.47 12.60 1.49
CA VAL A 148 -11.57 13.44 0.69
C VAL A 148 -11.43 12.86 -0.72
N ALA A 149 -11.31 11.55 -0.86
CA ALA A 149 -11.25 10.88 -2.16
C ALA A 149 -12.50 11.11 -3.01
N ILE A 150 -13.69 11.03 -2.39
CA ILE A 150 -14.98 11.32 -3.04
C ILE A 150 -15.03 12.79 -3.51
N LEU A 151 -14.67 13.73 -2.64
CA LEU A 151 -14.66 15.16 -2.97
C LEU A 151 -13.69 15.44 -4.14
N MET A 152 -12.48 14.89 -4.09
CA MET A 152 -11.50 15.01 -5.17
C MET A 152 -12.01 14.39 -6.48
N GLY A 153 -12.58 13.19 -6.43
CA GLY A 153 -13.18 12.53 -7.59
C GLY A 153 -14.33 13.33 -8.22
N ALA A 154 -15.15 13.98 -7.39
CA ALA A 154 -16.26 14.82 -7.86
C ALA A 154 -15.78 16.03 -8.69
N THR A 155 -14.56 16.52 -8.45
CA THR A 155 -13.95 17.63 -9.21
C THR A 155 -13.38 17.21 -10.58
N SER A 156 -13.33 15.90 -10.89
CA SER A 156 -12.81 15.41 -12.17
C SER A 156 -13.70 15.85 -13.34
N ALA A 157 -13.09 16.28 -14.45
CA ALA A 157 -13.82 16.60 -15.68
C ALA A 157 -14.25 15.34 -16.44
N CYS A 158 -13.59 14.21 -16.18
CA CYS A 158 -13.91 12.94 -16.80
C CYS A 158 -15.03 12.21 -16.06
N LEU A 159 -16.13 11.94 -16.76
CA LEU A 159 -17.27 11.23 -16.18
C LEU A 159 -16.89 9.83 -15.70
N TRP A 160 -16.09 9.07 -16.46
CA TRP A 160 -15.69 7.72 -16.08
C TRP A 160 -14.85 7.70 -14.79
N SER A 161 -13.78 8.51 -14.75
CA SER A 161 -12.92 8.64 -13.56
C SER A 161 -13.70 9.19 -12.36
N LYS A 162 -14.62 10.13 -12.59
CA LYS A 162 -15.52 10.66 -11.56
C LYS A 162 -16.39 9.57 -10.95
N TYR A 163 -17.14 8.84 -11.77
CA TYR A 163 -18.03 7.78 -11.27
C TYR A 163 -17.26 6.67 -10.58
N ALA A 164 -16.15 6.20 -11.18
CA ALA A 164 -15.31 5.17 -10.58
C ALA A 164 -14.79 5.61 -9.19
N THR A 165 -14.21 6.80 -9.09
CA THR A 165 -13.63 7.30 -7.83
C THR A 165 -14.72 7.57 -6.78
N VAL A 166 -15.81 8.24 -7.15
CA VAL A 166 -16.89 8.61 -6.22
C VAL A 166 -17.64 7.37 -5.73
N VAL A 167 -18.09 6.52 -6.65
CA VAL A 167 -18.90 5.35 -6.29
C VAL A 167 -18.05 4.30 -5.58
N GLY A 168 -16.83 4.03 -6.07
CA GLY A 168 -15.92 3.06 -5.47
C GLY A 168 -15.57 3.41 -4.02
N HIS A 169 -15.13 4.66 -3.77
CA HIS A 169 -14.81 5.07 -2.40
C HIS A 169 -16.05 5.21 -1.50
N ALA A 170 -17.22 5.57 -2.02
CA ALA A 170 -18.46 5.58 -1.24
C ALA A 170 -18.87 4.16 -0.80
N ILE A 171 -18.75 3.16 -1.68
CA ILE A 171 -19.00 1.76 -1.33
C ILE A 171 -17.99 1.29 -0.28
N LEU A 172 -16.70 1.57 -0.47
CA LEU A 172 -15.65 1.19 0.49
C LEU A 172 -15.88 1.82 1.88
N ALA A 173 -16.25 3.11 1.93
CA ALA A 173 -16.63 3.80 3.16
C ALA A 173 -17.85 3.14 3.82
N ALA A 174 -18.92 2.86 3.06
CA ALA A 174 -20.10 2.21 3.59
C ALA A 174 -19.82 0.81 4.16
N ILE A 175 -18.98 0.01 3.47
CA ILE A 175 -18.56 -1.31 3.95
C ILE A 175 -17.72 -1.18 5.22
N LEU A 176 -16.75 -0.25 5.25
CA LEU A 176 -15.90 0.01 6.42
C LEU A 176 -16.74 0.38 7.64
N TRP A 177 -17.63 1.36 7.49
CA TRP A 177 -18.56 1.79 8.53
C TRP A 177 -19.45 0.66 9.03
N ASN A 178 -19.98 -0.16 8.12
CA ASN A 178 -20.86 -1.24 8.52
C ASN A 178 -20.11 -2.33 9.30
N ARG A 179 -18.93 -2.72 8.83
CA ARG A 179 -18.07 -3.73 9.48
C ARG A 179 -17.53 -3.24 10.83
N SER A 180 -17.23 -1.94 10.96
CA SER A 180 -16.68 -1.37 12.19
C SER A 180 -17.70 -1.34 13.34
N ARG A 181 -19.00 -1.27 13.04
CA ARG A 181 -20.06 -1.32 14.06
C ARG A 181 -20.30 -2.71 14.65
N SER A 182 -20.04 -3.77 13.88
CA SER A 182 -20.31 -5.16 14.29
C SER A 182 -19.11 -5.87 14.92
N ILE A 183 -17.98 -5.17 15.07
CA ILE A 183 -16.74 -5.80 15.55
C ILE A 183 -16.74 -5.98 17.06
N ASP A 184 -16.42 -7.20 17.49
CA ASP A 184 -16.07 -7.48 18.87
C ASP A 184 -14.59 -7.17 19.12
N LEU A 185 -14.34 -6.12 19.90
CA LEU A 185 -13.00 -5.70 20.30
C LEU A 185 -12.40 -6.55 21.43
N THR A 186 -13.13 -7.49 22.02
CA THR A 186 -12.54 -8.40 23.02
C THR A 186 -11.78 -9.55 22.34
N SER A 187 -12.12 -9.87 21.10
CA SER A 187 -11.54 -10.95 20.34
C SER A 187 -10.38 -10.50 19.43
N LYS A 188 -9.16 -10.99 19.73
CA LYS A 188 -7.98 -10.75 18.88
C LYS A 188 -8.15 -11.24 17.45
N THR A 189 -8.89 -12.34 17.25
CA THR A 189 -9.11 -12.92 15.91
C THR A 189 -9.97 -12.01 15.05
N THR A 190 -11.01 -11.40 15.64
CA THR A 190 -11.90 -10.47 14.94
C THR A 190 -11.17 -9.17 14.58
N ILE A 191 -10.35 -8.64 15.50
CA ILE A 191 -9.52 -7.45 15.25
C ILE A 191 -8.51 -7.72 14.13
N THR A 192 -7.83 -8.87 14.18
CA THR A 192 -6.86 -9.27 13.16
C THR A 192 -7.54 -9.45 11.80
N SER A 193 -8.73 -10.04 11.77
CA SER A 193 -9.52 -10.18 10.54
C SER A 193 -9.92 -8.82 9.96
N PHE A 194 -10.30 -7.87 10.80
CA PHE A 194 -10.63 -6.51 10.37
C PHE A 194 -9.39 -5.72 9.92
N TYR A 195 -8.24 -5.91 10.58
CA TYR A 195 -6.96 -5.40 10.10
C TYR A 195 -6.61 -5.94 8.70
N MET A 196 -6.77 -7.25 8.48
CA MET A 196 -6.58 -7.85 7.17
C MET A 196 -7.60 -7.34 6.14
N PHE A 197 -8.83 -7.04 6.56
CA PHE A 197 -9.80 -6.36 5.71
C PHE A 197 -9.33 -4.97 5.30
N ILE A 198 -8.81 -4.14 6.22
CA ILE A 198 -8.24 -2.82 5.89
C ILE A 198 -7.08 -2.96 4.89
N TRP A 199 -6.19 -3.93 5.10
CA TRP A 199 -5.11 -4.24 4.16
C TRP A 199 -5.64 -4.61 2.78
N LYS A 200 -6.69 -5.43 2.74
CA LYS A 200 -7.38 -5.77 1.49
C LYS A 200 -8.04 -4.55 0.88
N SER A 201 -8.66 -3.65 1.63
CA SER A 201 -9.24 -2.42 1.09
C SER A 201 -8.17 -1.52 0.46
N LEU A 202 -6.97 -1.41 1.07
CA LEU A 202 -5.85 -0.71 0.45
C LEU A 202 -5.40 -1.41 -0.84
N LEU A 203 -5.25 -2.73 -0.81
CA LEU A 203 -4.90 -3.53 -1.98
C LEU A 203 -5.98 -3.50 -3.07
N LEU A 204 -7.26 -3.49 -2.73
CA LEU A 204 -8.40 -3.43 -3.65
C LEU A 204 -8.61 -2.02 -4.19
N THR A 205 -8.13 -0.99 -3.50
CA THR A 205 -7.99 0.34 -4.09
C THR A 205 -6.90 0.33 -5.18
N GLU A 206 -5.95 -0.62 -5.13
CA GLU A 206 -5.01 -0.94 -6.23
C GLU A 206 -5.53 -2.07 -7.16
N GLU A 207 -6.52 -2.87 -6.73
CA GLU A 207 -7.08 -4.05 -7.42
C GLU A 207 -8.61 -3.94 -7.56
N GLU A 208 -9.13 -2.83 -8.10
CA GLU A 208 -10.49 -2.85 -8.63
C GLU A 208 -10.49 -3.58 -9.99
N GLY A 209 -10.74 -4.89 -9.93
CA GLY A 209 -11.24 -5.64 -11.08
C GLY A 209 -10.81 -7.11 -11.19
N ASN A 210 -11.16 -7.97 -10.23
CA ASN A 210 -11.03 -9.42 -10.47
C ASN A 210 -12.25 -9.97 -11.20
N GLY A 211 -12.20 -9.85 -12.53
CA GLY A 211 -13.22 -10.37 -13.43
C GLY A 211 -12.78 -10.53 -14.88
N VAL A 212 -11.57 -10.14 -15.29
CA VAL A 212 -11.02 -10.48 -16.62
C VAL A 212 -9.50 -10.55 -16.52
N ARG A 213 -8.96 -11.77 -16.46
CA ARG A 213 -7.53 -12.01 -16.18
C ARG A 213 -6.57 -11.56 -17.30
N ASP A 214 -7.09 -11.05 -18.41
CA ASP A 214 -6.26 -10.54 -19.52
C ASP A 214 -6.48 -9.04 -19.82
N HIS A 215 -7.53 -8.40 -19.27
CA HIS A 215 -7.83 -6.98 -19.51
C HIS A 215 -7.39 -6.05 -18.38
N CYS A 216 -7.03 -6.59 -17.21
CA CYS A 216 -6.80 -5.79 -16.00
C CYS A 216 -5.49 -4.96 -16.03
N ARG A 217 -4.42 -5.46 -16.69
CA ARG A 217 -3.20 -4.64 -16.90
C ARG A 217 -3.46 -3.41 -17.76
N ILE A 218 -4.46 -3.48 -18.65
CA ILE A 218 -4.85 -2.37 -19.52
C ILE A 218 -5.63 -1.32 -18.73
N LEU A 219 -6.29 -1.65 -17.61
CA LEU A 219 -7.10 -0.70 -16.87
C LEU A 219 -6.28 0.18 -15.91
N GLU A 220 -5.31 -0.36 -15.18
CA GLU A 220 -4.36 0.45 -14.39
C GLU A 220 -3.49 1.32 -15.30
N MET A 221 -2.99 0.75 -16.40
CA MET A 221 -2.33 1.53 -17.44
C MET A 221 -3.29 2.59 -17.97
N ARG A 222 -4.56 2.28 -18.26
CA ARG A 222 -5.53 3.28 -18.75
C ARG A 222 -5.93 4.31 -17.71
N VAL A 223 -5.99 4.01 -16.42
CA VAL A 223 -6.34 5.01 -15.38
C VAL A 223 -5.17 5.97 -15.18
N MET A 224 -3.94 5.46 -15.12
CA MET A 224 -2.74 6.30 -15.04
C MET A 224 -2.41 7.01 -16.37
N GLU A 225 -2.63 6.36 -17.51
CA GLU A 225 -2.55 6.94 -18.87
C GLU A 225 -3.67 7.97 -19.05
N PHE A 226 -4.87 7.75 -18.51
CA PHE A 226 -5.95 8.73 -18.49
C PHE A 226 -5.58 9.95 -17.63
N TYR A 227 -5.03 9.74 -16.44
CA TYR A 227 -4.55 10.81 -15.58
C TYR A 227 -3.31 11.54 -16.12
N ALA A 228 -2.49 10.88 -16.93
CA ALA A 228 -1.36 11.48 -17.64
C ALA A 228 -1.75 12.15 -18.97
N THR A 229 -2.87 11.73 -19.58
CA THR A 229 -3.38 12.23 -20.87
C THR A 229 -4.35 13.40 -20.70
N TYR A 230 -5.16 13.41 -19.65
CA TYR A 230 -6.25 14.36 -19.41
C TYR A 230 -6.12 15.15 -18.08
N GLY A 231 -4.99 15.02 -17.38
CA GLY A 231 -4.65 15.81 -16.19
C GLY A 231 -3.86 17.07 -16.52
#